data_AF-A0A7J8VXY4-F1
#
_entry.id   AF-A0A7J8VXY4-F1
#
_cell.length_a   1.000
_cell.length_b   1.000
_cell.length_c   1.000
_cell.angle_alpha   90.00
_cell.angle_beta   90.00
_cell.angle_gamma   90.00
#
_symmetry.space_group_name_H-M   'P 1'
#
loop_
_entity.id
_entity.type
_entity.pdbx_description
1 polymer ?
#
loop_
_entity_poly.entity_id
_entity_poly.type
_entity_poly.pdbx_seq_one_letter_code
_entity_poly.pdbx_strand_id
1 'polypeptide(L)'
;MALKPNSTDTRTRSSIQIFIVVGLCCFFYILGAWQRSGFGKGDSIALEMTKHSADCSIVPTLNFETHHAGEVGNVDESEKPKSFEPCHPRYVDYTPCQDQSRAMTFPRDNMIYRERHCPREEEKLHCLVPAPNGYVTPFPWPKSRDYVPYANAPYKALTIEKAIQNWIQYEGNVFRFPGGGTQFPQGADKYIDQLAKVIPITNGMVRTALDTGCGVASWGAYLWSRNVIAMSFAPRDSHEAQVQFALERGVPAVIGVLGTIKMPYPSRAFDMAHCSRCLIPWGANDGMYMKEVDRVLRPGGYWVLSGPPINWRNNYRAWQRPKKELEEEQKKIEEVAKLLCWEKKHEKGEIAVWQKRVNDEACSGRQHNSQANFCKAEEANDVWYKKMDPCLTPYPDVSNPEEVAGGKLKPFPERLYAVPPRVASGSVPGVSVETYQGDNEKWKKHVGAYKKINRLIDSGRYRNILDMDAGLGGFAAALDSPKLWVMNVMPTIAEKDTLGVIFERGLIGIYHDWCEAFSTYPRTYDLIHAHGLFSLYKDKCNLEDILLEMDRILRPEGAVIFRDEVDVLIKVKKITAGMRWDTKMVDHEDGPLVPEKILVAVKRYWVVGANSTSVQ
;
A
#
# COMPACT_ATOMS: atom_id res chain seq x y z
N MET A 1 5.40 48.65 73.87
CA MET A 1 6.75 49.16 73.60
C MET A 1 6.89 49.32 72.10
N ALA A 2 7.21 50.53 71.67
CA ALA A 2 7.48 50.87 70.28
C ALA A 2 8.85 50.34 69.84
N LEU A 3 9.01 50.05 68.54
CA LEU A 3 10.13 50.52 67.73
C LEU A 3 9.76 50.48 66.23
N LYS A 4 10.19 51.53 65.53
CA LYS A 4 9.83 51.97 64.17
C LYS A 4 10.49 51.15 63.03
N PRO A 5 10.00 51.29 61.78
CA PRO A 5 10.52 50.63 60.58
C PRO A 5 11.54 51.49 59.81
N ASN A 6 12.35 50.85 58.95
CA ASN A 6 13.12 51.36 57.80
C ASN A 6 13.73 50.12 57.07
N SER A 7 13.94 50.01 55.75
CA SER A 7 13.72 50.87 54.58
C SER A 7 13.58 49.97 53.34
N THR A 8 13.02 50.55 52.29
CA THR A 8 12.93 50.10 50.89
C THR A 8 14.23 49.54 50.30
N ASP A 9 14.13 48.43 49.54
CA ASP A 9 15.07 48.16 48.44
C ASP A 9 14.35 47.42 47.27
N THR A 10 13.73 48.21 46.40
CA THR A 10 13.18 47.77 45.11
C THR A 10 14.32 47.56 44.11
N ARG A 11 14.79 46.32 43.98
CA ARG A 11 15.68 45.93 42.88
C ARG A 11 14.92 45.90 41.56
N THR A 12 15.09 46.96 40.78
CA THR A 12 14.83 47.01 39.33
C THR A 12 15.52 45.84 38.63
N ARG A 13 14.77 44.80 38.26
CA ARG A 13 15.21 43.79 37.28
C ARG A 13 15.43 44.52 35.96
N SER A 14 16.69 44.77 35.66
CA SER A 14 17.15 45.57 34.53
C SER A 14 16.57 45.07 33.21
N SER A 15 15.80 45.93 32.55
CA SER A 15 15.24 45.75 31.20
C SER A 15 16.30 45.33 30.18
N ILE A 16 17.57 45.61 30.46
CA ILE A 16 18.74 45.27 29.64
C ILE A 16 18.93 43.76 29.49
N GLN A 17 18.63 42.94 30.51
CA GLN A 17 18.77 41.48 30.41
C GLN A 17 17.77 40.87 29.41
N ILE A 18 16.57 41.45 29.31
CA ILE A 18 15.55 40.98 28.36
C ILE A 18 15.99 41.31 26.92
N PHE A 19 16.52 42.51 26.69
CA PHE A 19 17.04 42.89 25.37
C PHE A 19 18.25 42.05 24.93
N ILE A 20 19.13 41.65 25.86
CA ILE A 20 20.25 40.76 25.55
C ILE A 20 19.76 39.37 25.12
N VAL A 21 18.79 38.80 25.84
CA VAL A 21 18.23 37.48 25.52
C VAL A 21 17.49 37.50 24.18
N VAL A 22 16.66 38.53 23.94
CA VAL A 22 15.96 38.68 22.66
C VAL A 22 16.95 38.91 21.52
N GLY A 23 17.99 39.72 21.73
CA GLY A 23 19.06 39.94 20.75
C GLY A 23 19.80 38.66 20.39
N LEU A 24 20.15 37.83 21.38
CA LEU A 24 20.78 36.52 21.15
C LEU A 24 19.84 35.56 20.42
N CYS A 25 18.56 35.51 20.77
CA CYS A 25 17.57 34.69 20.07
C CYS A 25 17.41 35.10 18.60
N CYS A 26 17.33 36.41 18.31
CA CYS A 26 17.28 36.92 16.94
C CYS A 26 18.58 36.64 16.17
N PHE A 27 19.74 36.79 16.82
CA PHE A 27 21.03 36.51 16.21
C PHE A 27 21.17 35.03 15.83
N PHE A 28 20.84 34.10 16.73
CA PHE A 28 20.90 32.66 16.42
C PHE A 28 19.81 32.23 15.42
N TYR A 29 18.65 32.87 15.42
CA TYR A 29 17.62 32.64 14.40
C TYR A 29 18.10 33.07 13.00
N ILE A 30 18.71 34.26 12.89
CA ILE A 30 19.26 34.76 11.62
C ILE A 30 20.48 33.94 11.18
N LEU A 31 21.36 33.55 12.11
CA LEU A 31 22.51 32.69 11.82
C LEU A 31 22.05 31.31 11.32
N GLY A 32 21.02 30.74 11.94
CA GLY A 32 20.41 29.47 11.51
C GLY A 32 19.70 29.59 10.15
N ALA A 33 19.07 30.73 9.86
CA ALA A 33 18.49 31.01 8.54
C ALA A 33 19.57 31.23 7.46
N TRP A 34 20.69 31.88 7.81
CA TRP A 34 21.81 32.12 6.91
C TRP A 34 22.55 30.82 6.56
N GLN A 35 22.80 29.95 7.54
CA GLN A 35 23.35 28.60 7.30
C GLN A 35 22.40 27.71 6.48
N ARG A 36 21.09 27.98 6.49
CA ARG A 36 20.09 27.31 5.63
C ARG A 36 20.00 27.87 4.20
N SER A 37 20.63 29.01 3.91
CA SER A 37 20.67 29.62 2.57
C SER A 37 21.90 29.26 1.74
N GLY A 38 22.70 28.28 2.19
CA GLY A 38 23.85 27.75 1.47
C GLY A 38 23.45 27.01 0.19
N PHE A 39 23.16 27.78 -0.86
CA PHE A 39 23.06 27.33 -2.24
C PHE A 39 24.47 27.02 -2.75
N GLY A 40 24.65 25.83 -3.34
CA GLY A 40 25.80 25.49 -4.17
C GLY A 40 27.07 25.06 -3.43
N LYS A 41 27.16 23.77 -3.08
CA LYS A 41 28.41 22.97 -3.06
C LYS A 41 28.19 21.48 -2.74
N GLY A 42 27.08 20.89 -3.19
CA GLY A 42 26.79 19.45 -3.04
C GLY A 42 26.61 18.68 -4.35
N ASP A 43 26.53 19.39 -5.49
CA ASP A 43 26.11 18.80 -6.76
C ASP A 43 27.15 17.91 -7.44
N SER A 44 28.43 17.96 -7.05
CA SER A 44 29.45 17.17 -7.73
C SER A 44 29.32 15.67 -7.45
N ILE A 45 28.93 15.26 -6.24
CA ILE A 45 28.88 13.84 -5.86
C ILE A 45 27.64 13.15 -6.46
N ALA A 46 26.51 13.85 -6.56
CA ALA A 46 25.30 13.31 -7.18
C ALA A 46 25.46 13.15 -8.70
N LEU A 47 26.13 14.10 -9.35
CA LEU A 47 26.36 14.12 -10.81
C LEU A 47 27.43 13.11 -11.26
N GLU A 48 28.43 12.85 -10.42
CA GLU A 48 29.52 11.92 -10.72
C GLU A 48 29.09 10.45 -10.58
N MET A 49 28.09 10.17 -9.71
CA MET A 49 27.47 8.84 -9.63
C MET A 49 26.47 8.57 -10.75
N THR A 50 25.83 9.60 -11.34
CA THR A 50 24.94 9.43 -12.50
C THR A 50 25.69 9.20 -13.81
N LYS A 51 26.93 9.71 -13.92
CA LYS A 51 27.80 9.49 -15.10
C LYS A 51 28.25 8.03 -15.26
N HIS A 52 28.34 7.26 -14.17
CA HIS A 52 28.72 5.84 -14.23
C HIS A 52 27.56 4.88 -14.54
N SER A 53 26.33 5.38 -14.66
CA SER A 53 25.14 4.60 -15.08
C SER A 53 24.71 4.87 -16.52
N ALA A 54 25.43 5.71 -17.26
CA ALA A 54 25.15 6.04 -18.65
C ALA A 54 25.80 5.02 -19.60
N ASP A 55 25.28 3.80 -19.62
CA ASP A 55 25.43 2.86 -20.74
C ASP A 55 24.10 2.10 -20.91
N CYS A 56 23.03 2.85 -21.15
CA CYS A 56 21.76 2.34 -21.64
C CYS A 56 21.77 2.38 -23.17
N SER A 57 22.45 1.44 -23.81
CA SER A 57 22.35 1.23 -25.25
C SER A 57 21.03 0.51 -25.56
N ILE A 58 19.95 1.28 -25.78
CA ILE A 58 18.78 0.82 -26.52
C ILE A 58 19.19 0.74 -27.99
N VAL A 59 19.21 -0.47 -28.55
CA VAL A 59 19.48 -0.71 -29.97
C VAL A 59 18.40 -0.01 -30.82
N PRO A 60 18.76 0.84 -31.79
CA PRO A 60 17.77 1.52 -32.60
C PRO A 60 17.25 0.63 -33.73
N THR A 61 15.96 0.83 -34.03
CA THR A 61 15.27 0.61 -35.31
C THR A 61 15.20 -0.81 -35.90
N LEU A 62 14.05 -1.44 -35.72
CA LEU A 62 13.41 -2.22 -36.78
C LEU A 62 11.98 -1.68 -36.96
N ASN A 63 11.73 -1.12 -38.13
CA ASN A 63 10.43 -0.63 -38.56
C ASN A 63 9.62 -1.82 -39.10
N PHE A 64 8.40 -2.03 -38.62
CA PHE A 64 7.51 -3.08 -39.12
C PHE A 64 6.14 -2.45 -39.40
N GLU A 65 5.88 -2.15 -40.67
CA GLU A 65 4.54 -1.99 -41.19
C GLU A 65 3.92 -3.39 -41.37
N THR A 66 2.79 -3.64 -40.71
CA THR A 66 2.03 -4.89 -40.86
C THR A 66 1.07 -4.77 -42.04
N HIS A 67 1.29 -5.55 -43.11
CA HIS A 67 0.49 -5.60 -44.35
C HIS A 67 -0.87 -6.32 -44.24
N HIS A 68 -1.55 -6.25 -43.10
CA HIS A 68 -2.89 -6.86 -42.94
C HIS A 68 -3.90 -5.88 -42.37
N ALA A 69 -4.16 -4.80 -43.13
CA ALA A 69 -5.42 -4.07 -43.06
C ALA A 69 -6.39 -4.68 -44.09
N GLY A 70 -6.95 -5.85 -43.76
CA GLY A 70 -8.09 -6.40 -44.47
C GLY A 70 -9.38 -5.84 -43.88
N GLU A 71 -10.03 -4.96 -44.63
CA GLU A 71 -11.43 -4.50 -44.51
C GLU A 71 -11.98 -4.32 -43.08
N VAL A 72 -11.52 -3.26 -42.40
CA VAL A 72 -12.32 -2.61 -41.35
C VAL A 72 -12.50 -1.16 -41.80
N GLY A 73 -13.76 -0.77 -42.00
CA GLY A 73 -14.14 0.49 -42.64
C GLY A 73 -13.40 1.70 -42.10
N ASN A 74 -12.99 2.58 -43.01
CA ASN A 74 -12.37 3.89 -42.81
C ASN A 74 -12.53 4.43 -41.38
N VAL A 75 -11.57 4.10 -40.52
CA VAL A 75 -11.32 4.87 -39.30
C VAL A 75 -10.48 6.04 -39.74
N ASP A 76 -11.03 7.22 -39.57
CA ASP A 76 -10.45 8.49 -39.97
C ASP A 76 -9.06 8.68 -39.31
N GLU A 77 -7.98 8.37 -40.04
CA GLU A 77 -6.58 8.63 -39.65
C GLU A 77 -6.28 10.15 -39.60
N SER A 78 -7.26 11.01 -39.93
CA SER A 78 -7.10 12.47 -39.98
C SER A 78 -7.27 13.19 -38.62
N GLU A 79 -7.79 12.52 -37.59
CA GLU A 79 -7.91 13.13 -36.26
C GLU A 79 -6.59 13.02 -35.47
N LYS A 80 -5.93 14.16 -35.26
CA LYS A 80 -4.79 14.27 -34.33
C LYS A 80 -5.17 13.72 -32.95
N PRO A 81 -4.31 12.91 -32.31
CA PRO A 81 -4.59 12.41 -30.96
C PRO A 81 -4.80 13.58 -30.00
N LYS A 82 -5.84 13.48 -29.16
CA LYS A 82 -6.15 14.44 -28.10
C LYS A 82 -4.93 14.63 -27.22
N SER A 83 -4.38 15.84 -27.13
CA SER A 83 -3.27 16.13 -26.22
C SER A 83 -3.78 16.33 -24.79
N PHE A 84 -3.06 15.78 -23.82
CA PHE A 84 -3.35 15.98 -22.40
C PHE A 84 -2.42 17.04 -21.80
N GLU A 85 -3.01 18.15 -21.37
CA GLU A 85 -2.28 19.21 -20.70
C GLU A 85 -1.83 18.81 -19.30
N PRO A 86 -0.74 19.39 -18.78
CA PRO A 86 -0.36 19.25 -17.37
C PRO A 86 -1.43 19.76 -16.42
N CYS A 87 -1.70 18.99 -15.36
CA CYS A 87 -2.46 19.50 -14.22
C CYS A 87 -1.69 20.63 -13.52
N HIS A 88 -2.43 21.51 -12.81
CA HIS A 88 -1.83 22.54 -11.99
C HIS A 88 -0.83 21.95 -10.96
N PRO A 89 0.35 22.57 -10.71
CA PRO A 89 1.40 22.01 -9.82
C PRO A 89 0.93 21.59 -8.42
N ARG A 90 -0.13 22.23 -7.89
CA ARG A 90 -0.76 21.85 -6.61
C ARG A 90 -1.23 20.39 -6.55
N TYR A 91 -1.45 19.75 -7.69
CA TYR A 91 -1.93 18.38 -7.80
C TYR A 91 -0.79 17.34 -7.82
N VAL A 92 0.46 17.74 -7.55
CA VAL A 92 1.61 16.81 -7.53
C VAL A 92 1.37 15.59 -6.62
N ASP A 93 0.65 15.74 -5.51
CA ASP A 93 0.26 14.64 -4.62
C ASP A 93 -1.25 14.44 -4.55
N TYR A 94 -1.89 14.57 -5.71
CA TYR A 94 -3.33 14.38 -5.87
C TYR A 94 -3.73 12.92 -5.61
N THR A 95 -4.57 12.73 -4.60
CA THR A 95 -5.20 11.45 -4.26
C THR A 95 -6.71 11.66 -4.31
N PRO A 96 -7.37 11.43 -5.47
CA PRO A 96 -8.72 11.95 -5.73
C PRO A 96 -9.73 11.52 -4.67
N CYS A 97 -9.73 10.24 -4.30
CA CYS A 97 -10.67 9.68 -3.34
C CYS A 97 -10.25 9.84 -1.88
N GLN A 98 -9.15 10.54 -1.62
CA GLN A 98 -8.60 10.80 -0.28
C GLN A 98 -8.32 12.31 -0.15
N ASP A 99 -9.06 13.14 -0.87
CA ASP A 99 -8.93 14.59 -0.85
C ASP A 99 -9.31 15.14 0.53
N GLN A 100 -8.42 15.95 1.10
CA GLN A 100 -8.62 16.47 2.46
C GLN A 100 -9.81 17.42 2.54
N SER A 101 -10.02 18.28 1.55
CA SER A 101 -11.11 19.27 1.61
C SER A 101 -12.46 18.57 1.58
N ARG A 102 -12.60 17.55 0.71
CA ARG A 102 -13.78 16.69 0.62
C ARG A 102 -13.97 15.85 1.88
N ALA A 103 -12.91 15.19 2.37
CA ALA A 103 -12.94 14.43 3.62
C ALA A 103 -13.56 15.24 4.77
N MET A 104 -13.19 16.51 4.90
CA MET A 104 -13.66 17.37 6.00
C MET A 104 -15.16 17.71 5.95
N THR A 105 -15.87 17.41 4.86
CA THR A 105 -17.34 17.62 4.76
C THR A 105 -18.16 16.46 5.33
N PHE A 106 -17.51 15.35 5.70
CA PHE A 106 -18.18 14.15 6.21
C PHE A 106 -18.13 14.06 7.76
N PRO A 107 -19.03 13.28 8.39
CA PRO A 107 -19.07 13.09 9.84
C PRO A 107 -17.74 12.61 10.44
N ARG A 108 -17.45 13.06 11.67
CA ARG A 108 -16.24 12.65 12.40
C ARG A 108 -16.37 11.30 13.08
N ASP A 109 -17.59 10.89 13.37
CA ASP A 109 -17.89 9.63 14.04
C ASP A 109 -17.27 8.46 13.28
N ASN A 110 -16.68 7.53 14.04
CA ASN A 110 -16.09 6.30 13.51
C ASN A 110 -15.14 6.52 12.33
N MET A 111 -14.44 7.66 12.29
CA MET A 111 -13.50 8.02 11.22
C MET A 111 -14.11 8.05 9.81
N ILE A 112 -15.43 8.22 9.65
CA ILE A 112 -16.11 8.29 8.34
C ILE A 112 -15.44 9.31 7.42
N TYR A 113 -15.09 10.48 7.97
CA TYR A 113 -14.38 11.52 7.21
C TYR A 113 -13.04 11.08 6.60
N ARG A 114 -12.38 10.04 7.12
CA ARG A 114 -11.11 9.49 6.58
C ARG A 114 -11.33 8.33 5.63
N GLU A 115 -12.57 7.93 5.40
CA GLU A 115 -12.89 6.93 4.39
C GLU A 115 -12.66 7.48 2.99
N ARG A 116 -12.73 6.57 2.03
CA ARG A 116 -12.64 6.88 0.62
C ARG A 116 -13.88 7.69 0.20
N HIS A 117 -13.64 8.90 -0.32
CA HIS A 117 -14.66 9.80 -0.86
C HIS A 117 -14.23 10.27 -2.24
N CYS A 118 -14.68 9.58 -3.29
CA CYS A 118 -14.28 9.88 -4.67
C CYS A 118 -14.97 11.12 -5.25
N PRO A 119 -14.28 11.85 -6.16
CA PRO A 119 -14.92 12.89 -6.94
C PRO A 119 -15.99 12.30 -7.87
N ARG A 120 -17.00 13.11 -8.19
CA ARG A 120 -17.98 12.79 -9.24
C ARG A 120 -17.34 12.93 -10.62
N GLU A 121 -18.01 12.42 -11.64
CA GLU A 121 -17.55 12.46 -13.04
C GLU A 121 -17.18 13.89 -13.49
N GLU A 122 -18.02 14.88 -13.18
CA GLU A 122 -17.79 16.28 -13.52
C GLU A 122 -16.61 16.94 -12.78
N GLU A 123 -16.14 16.33 -11.69
CA GLU A 123 -15.01 16.79 -10.88
C GLU A 123 -13.69 16.07 -11.25
N LYS A 124 -13.73 15.05 -12.12
CA LYS A 124 -12.55 14.31 -12.55
C LYS A 124 -11.60 15.21 -13.35
N LEU A 125 -10.31 15.09 -13.04
CA LEU A 125 -9.27 15.83 -13.73
C LEU A 125 -8.87 15.10 -15.02
N HIS A 126 -9.09 15.75 -16.16
CA HIS A 126 -8.67 15.26 -17.48
C HIS A 126 -7.33 15.89 -17.91
N CYS A 127 -6.31 15.75 -17.05
CA CYS A 127 -4.97 16.30 -17.24
C CYS A 127 -3.92 15.34 -16.67
N LEU A 128 -2.66 15.47 -17.10
CA LEU A 128 -1.56 14.63 -16.58
C LEU A 128 -1.00 15.21 -15.27
N VAL A 129 -0.90 14.40 -14.23
CA VAL A 129 -0.33 14.84 -12.94
C VAL A 129 1.19 14.95 -13.07
N PRO A 130 1.79 16.13 -12.82
CA PRO A 130 3.22 16.33 -12.99
C PRO A 130 4.05 15.62 -11.92
N ALA A 131 5.30 15.30 -12.27
CA ALA A 131 6.31 14.91 -11.28
C ALA A 131 6.86 16.15 -10.53
N PRO A 132 7.34 15.98 -9.29
CA PRO A 132 8.06 17.04 -8.61
C PRO A 132 9.39 17.36 -9.32
N ASN A 133 9.84 18.61 -9.19
CA ASN A 133 11.10 19.04 -9.78
C ASN A 133 12.28 18.28 -9.14
N GLY A 134 13.17 17.73 -9.97
CA GLY A 134 14.30 16.93 -9.52
C GLY A 134 13.93 15.54 -9.00
N TYR A 135 12.71 15.05 -9.25
CA TYR A 135 12.34 13.66 -8.96
C TYR A 135 13.36 12.69 -9.58
N VAL A 136 13.76 11.67 -8.84
CA VAL A 136 14.69 10.65 -9.29
C VAL A 136 14.14 9.25 -9.07
N THR A 137 14.68 8.30 -9.82
CA THR A 137 14.40 6.87 -9.61
C THR A 137 14.75 6.47 -8.16
N PRO A 138 13.85 5.76 -7.44
CA PRO A 138 14.15 5.25 -6.10
C PRO A 138 15.38 4.34 -6.07
N PHE A 139 16.04 4.25 -4.91
CA PHE A 139 17.16 3.31 -4.76
C PHE A 139 16.70 1.85 -4.97
N PRO A 140 17.55 0.98 -5.54
CA PRO A 140 17.24 -0.44 -5.62
C PRO A 140 17.03 -1.07 -4.24
N TRP A 141 16.13 -2.04 -4.14
CA TRP A 141 15.93 -2.82 -2.92
C TRP A 141 17.19 -3.67 -2.62
N PRO A 142 17.67 -3.76 -1.36
CA PRO A 142 17.06 -3.27 -0.12
C PRO A 142 17.49 -1.86 0.30
N LYS A 143 18.29 -1.12 -0.48
CA LYS A 143 18.74 0.22 -0.10
C LYS A 143 17.55 1.20 0.06
N SER A 144 16.54 1.10 -0.80
CA SER A 144 15.30 1.88 -0.67
C SER A 144 14.53 1.63 0.63
N ARG A 145 14.73 0.47 1.29
CA ARG A 145 14.16 0.22 2.62
C ARG A 145 14.56 1.31 3.60
N ASP A 146 15.80 1.78 3.54
CA ASP A 146 16.38 2.67 4.56
C ASP A 146 16.55 4.11 4.05
N TYR A 147 16.48 4.35 2.74
CA TYR A 147 16.73 5.66 2.15
C TYR A 147 15.72 6.04 1.07
N VAL A 148 15.27 7.29 1.09
CA VAL A 148 14.43 7.90 0.04
C VAL A 148 15.06 9.21 -0.39
N PRO A 149 15.24 9.48 -1.69
CA PRO A 149 15.67 10.80 -2.18
C PRO A 149 14.72 11.90 -1.72
N TYR A 150 15.25 13.00 -1.17
CA TYR A 150 14.43 14.11 -0.66
C TYR A 150 13.49 14.68 -1.73
N ALA A 151 13.97 14.78 -2.97
CA ALA A 151 13.21 15.33 -4.09
C ALA A 151 11.94 14.53 -4.45
N ASN A 152 11.85 13.25 -4.05
CA ASN A 152 10.70 12.41 -4.37
C ASN A 152 9.48 12.70 -3.48
N ALA A 153 9.72 13.16 -2.25
CA ALA A 153 8.68 13.52 -1.28
C ALA A 153 9.20 14.64 -0.37
N PRO A 154 9.30 15.90 -0.86
CA PRO A 154 10.05 17.00 -0.23
C PRO A 154 9.34 17.62 1.00
N TYR A 155 8.88 16.78 1.91
CA TYR A 155 8.10 17.11 3.09
C TYR A 155 8.89 16.88 4.38
N LYS A 156 9.19 17.96 5.11
CA LYS A 156 9.98 17.91 6.36
C LYS A 156 9.15 17.79 7.63
N ALA A 157 7.82 17.94 7.55
CA ALA A 157 6.93 17.96 8.72
C ALA A 157 7.14 16.74 9.62
N LEU A 158 7.12 15.53 9.04
CA LEU A 158 7.29 14.28 9.79
C LEU A 158 8.67 14.17 10.46
N THR A 159 9.73 14.71 9.84
CA THR A 159 11.09 14.71 10.41
C THR A 159 11.20 15.56 11.67
N ILE A 160 10.38 16.61 11.78
CA ILE A 160 10.35 17.49 12.93
C ILE A 160 9.53 16.84 14.04
N GLU A 161 8.32 16.37 13.72
CA GLU A 161 7.40 15.84 14.72
C GLU A 161 7.83 14.50 15.31
N LYS A 162 8.51 13.65 14.54
CA LYS A 162 8.93 12.30 14.95
C LYS A 162 10.43 12.19 15.18
N ALA A 163 11.15 13.32 15.27
CA ALA A 163 12.60 13.36 15.44
C ALA A 163 13.09 12.47 16.60
N ILE A 164 12.41 12.54 17.76
CA ILE A 164 12.81 11.82 18.99
C ILE A 164 12.52 10.31 18.89
N GLN A 165 11.63 9.90 17.99
CA GLN A 165 11.20 8.50 17.83
C GLN A 165 12.04 7.72 16.81
N ASN A 166 13.01 8.36 16.15
CA ASN A 166 13.84 7.77 15.09
C ASN A 166 13.02 7.13 13.97
N TRP A 167 11.89 7.73 13.57
CA TRP A 167 11.11 7.22 12.43
C TRP A 167 11.80 7.55 11.11
N ILE A 168 12.24 8.79 10.99
CA ILE A 168 12.78 9.39 9.77
C ILE A 168 13.76 10.50 10.16
N GLN A 169 14.87 10.58 9.44
CA GLN A 169 15.88 11.61 9.60
C GLN A 169 16.14 12.28 8.25
N TYR A 170 16.30 13.59 8.23
CA TYR A 170 16.69 14.32 7.03
C TYR A 170 18.22 14.47 6.99
N GLU A 171 18.86 13.89 5.98
CA GLU A 171 20.31 13.89 5.77
C GLU A 171 20.65 14.65 4.47
N GLY A 172 20.16 15.88 4.33
CA GLY A 172 20.50 16.77 3.20
C GLY A 172 19.76 16.44 1.90
N ASN A 173 20.22 15.44 1.15
CA ASN A 173 19.62 15.03 -0.12
C ASN A 173 18.76 13.75 0.00
N VAL A 174 18.74 13.11 1.16
CA VAL A 174 17.94 11.91 1.43
C VAL A 174 17.21 12.00 2.76
N PHE A 175 16.12 11.26 2.85
CA PHE A 175 15.54 10.82 4.10
C PHE A 175 16.09 9.44 4.45
N ARG A 176 16.47 9.25 5.71
CA ARG A 176 16.90 7.97 6.27
C ARG A 176 15.85 7.42 7.23
N PHE A 177 15.56 6.13 7.12
CA PHE A 177 14.59 5.39 7.93
C PHE A 177 15.32 4.31 8.73
N PRO A 178 15.72 4.58 9.98
CA PRO A 178 16.52 3.64 10.76
C PRO A 178 15.70 2.46 11.32
N GLY A 179 14.45 2.30 10.89
CA GLY A 179 13.53 1.27 11.39
C GLY A 179 13.03 1.53 12.81
N GLY A 180 13.26 2.72 13.35
CA GLY A 180 12.80 3.13 14.67
C GLY A 180 11.29 3.33 14.73
N GLY A 181 10.79 3.39 15.95
CA GLY A 181 9.37 3.52 16.23
C GLY A 181 9.15 3.70 17.72
N THR A 182 8.00 4.24 18.12
CA THR A 182 7.71 4.35 19.56
C THR A 182 7.64 2.99 20.25
N GLN A 183 7.16 1.97 19.53
CA GLN A 183 7.16 0.56 19.97
C GLN A 183 8.41 -0.22 19.56
N PHE A 184 9.29 0.40 18.76
CA PHE A 184 10.49 -0.23 18.23
C PHE A 184 11.74 0.61 18.60
N PRO A 185 11.98 0.90 19.89
CA PRO A 185 13.09 1.77 20.31
C PRO A 185 14.47 1.19 19.95
N GLN A 186 14.56 -0.14 19.79
CA GLN A 186 15.76 -0.86 19.35
C GLN A 186 15.71 -1.25 17.86
N GLY A 187 14.74 -0.70 17.11
CA GLY A 187 14.50 -1.01 15.70
C GLY A 187 13.47 -2.12 15.47
N ALA A 188 12.80 -2.05 14.31
CA ALA A 188 11.76 -2.99 13.91
C ALA A 188 12.27 -4.44 13.79
N ASP A 189 13.53 -4.66 13.39
CA ASP A 189 14.13 -6.00 13.31
C ASP A 189 14.14 -6.71 14.67
N LYS A 190 14.55 -6.02 15.74
CA LYS A 190 14.59 -6.57 17.10
C LYS A 190 13.20 -6.84 17.66
N TYR A 191 12.23 -6.02 17.29
CA TYR A 191 10.84 -6.28 17.63
C TYR A 191 10.31 -7.54 16.93
N ILE A 192 10.60 -7.71 15.63
CA ILE A 192 10.24 -8.92 14.88
C ILE A 192 10.91 -10.16 15.50
N ASP A 193 12.18 -10.08 15.93
CA ASP A 193 12.85 -11.17 16.64
C ASP A 193 12.17 -11.53 17.96
N GLN A 194 11.55 -10.56 18.65
CA GLN A 194 10.76 -10.84 19.85
C GLN A 194 9.46 -11.57 19.53
N LEU A 195 8.75 -11.15 18.47
CA LEU A 195 7.54 -11.82 18.00
C LEU A 195 7.82 -13.25 17.51
N ALA A 196 8.95 -13.47 16.85
CA ALA A 196 9.36 -14.76 16.32
C ALA A 196 9.60 -15.84 17.41
N LYS A 197 9.67 -15.46 18.69
CA LYS A 197 9.72 -16.40 19.83
C LYS A 197 8.39 -17.09 20.12
N VAL A 198 7.30 -16.53 19.61
CA VAL A 198 5.92 -17.01 19.85
C VAL A 198 5.23 -17.35 18.53
N ILE A 199 5.50 -16.57 17.48
CA ILE A 199 4.89 -16.72 16.16
C ILE A 199 5.91 -17.39 15.22
N PRO A 200 5.51 -18.42 14.45
CA PRO A 200 6.39 -19.10 13.50
C PRO A 200 6.62 -18.26 12.23
N ILE A 201 7.27 -17.10 12.37
CA ILE A 201 7.48 -16.13 11.29
C ILE A 201 8.43 -16.68 10.21
N THR A 202 9.43 -17.49 10.59
CA THR A 202 10.55 -17.84 9.71
C THR A 202 10.40 -19.16 8.96
N ASN A 203 9.38 -19.97 9.26
CA ASN A 203 9.21 -21.29 8.65
C ASN A 203 8.27 -21.30 7.42
N GLY A 204 7.84 -20.11 6.96
CA GLY A 204 6.94 -19.95 5.81
C GLY A 204 5.45 -20.15 6.11
N MET A 205 5.06 -20.48 7.35
CA MET A 205 3.64 -20.57 7.74
C MET A 205 2.96 -19.21 7.74
N VAL A 206 3.63 -18.20 8.31
CA VAL A 206 3.23 -16.80 8.16
C VAL A 206 3.88 -16.26 6.91
N ARG A 207 3.08 -15.78 5.95
CA ARG A 207 3.59 -15.14 4.74
C ARG A 207 2.86 -13.86 4.40
N THR A 208 1.55 -13.76 4.59
CA THR A 208 0.81 -12.50 4.40
C THR A 208 0.44 -11.88 5.74
N ALA A 209 0.77 -10.60 5.92
CA ALA A 209 0.46 -9.85 7.13
C ALA A 209 -0.34 -8.58 6.82
N LEU A 210 -1.25 -8.20 7.71
CA LEU A 210 -1.97 -6.93 7.69
C LEU A 210 -1.36 -5.97 8.72
N ASP A 211 -0.93 -4.78 8.31
CA ASP A 211 -0.38 -3.75 9.21
C ASP A 211 -1.32 -2.55 9.29
N THR A 212 -2.05 -2.44 10.39
CA THR A 212 -3.06 -1.39 10.62
C THR A 212 -2.43 -0.18 11.30
N GLY A 213 -2.55 1.01 10.70
CA GLY A 213 -1.97 2.24 11.24
C GLY A 213 -0.44 2.27 11.16
N CYS A 214 0.12 1.72 10.09
CA CYS A 214 1.54 1.40 9.89
C CYS A 214 2.54 2.58 9.93
N GLY A 215 2.08 3.83 9.94
CA GLY A 215 2.94 5.00 9.80
C GLY A 215 3.76 4.93 8.50
N VAL A 216 5.10 5.01 8.61
CA VAL A 216 6.03 4.83 7.47
C VAL A 216 6.28 3.36 7.11
N ALA A 217 5.52 2.41 7.66
CA ALA A 217 5.57 0.97 7.41
C ALA A 217 6.91 0.28 7.75
N SER A 218 7.61 0.75 8.79
CA SER A 218 8.89 0.17 9.21
C SER A 218 8.79 -1.32 9.58
N TRP A 219 7.69 -1.75 10.22
CA TRP A 219 7.50 -3.15 10.55
C TRP A 219 7.39 -4.02 9.29
N GLY A 220 6.52 -3.64 8.36
CA GLY A 220 6.37 -4.31 7.06
C GLY A 220 7.67 -4.34 6.24
N ALA A 221 8.43 -3.24 6.25
CA ALA A 221 9.70 -3.13 5.54
C ALA A 221 10.76 -4.14 6.02
N TYR A 222 10.81 -4.40 7.33
CA TYR A 222 11.80 -5.30 7.93
C TYR A 222 11.34 -6.78 7.91
N LEU A 223 10.03 -7.04 7.89
CA LEU A 223 9.46 -8.38 7.70
C LEU A 223 9.85 -9.03 6.37
N TRP A 224 10.13 -8.23 5.35
CA TRP A 224 10.54 -8.72 4.03
C TRP A 224 11.74 -9.67 4.10
N SER A 225 12.69 -9.40 5.01
CA SER A 225 13.87 -10.24 5.23
C SER A 225 13.54 -11.63 5.82
N ARG A 226 12.35 -11.79 6.39
CA ARG A 226 11.82 -13.06 6.91
C ARG A 226 10.82 -13.70 5.93
N ASN A 227 10.80 -13.23 4.67
CA ASN A 227 9.90 -13.69 3.62
C ASN A 227 8.40 -13.51 3.96
N VAL A 228 8.09 -12.51 4.78
CA VAL A 228 6.72 -12.09 5.09
C VAL A 228 6.43 -10.78 4.37
N ILE A 229 5.32 -10.74 3.65
CA ILE A 229 4.83 -9.56 2.95
C ILE A 229 3.69 -8.93 3.75
N ALA A 230 3.90 -7.69 4.18
CA ALA A 230 2.91 -6.93 4.92
C ALA A 230 2.16 -5.98 3.99
N MET A 231 0.84 -6.08 3.97
CA MET A 231 -0.04 -5.06 3.40
C MET A 231 -0.29 -4.00 4.46
N SER A 232 0.30 -2.82 4.26
CA SER A 232 0.23 -1.74 5.22
C SER A 232 -0.88 -0.76 4.84
N PHE A 233 -1.66 -0.27 5.78
CA PHE A 233 -2.56 0.84 5.47
C PHE A 233 -2.70 1.81 6.63
N ALA A 234 -2.79 3.08 6.26
CA ALA A 234 -2.97 4.20 7.17
C ALA A 234 -3.75 5.31 6.45
N PRO A 235 -4.49 6.15 7.19
CA PRO A 235 -5.20 7.26 6.58
C PRO A 235 -4.21 8.26 6.00
N ARG A 236 -4.66 9.10 5.06
CA ARG A 236 -3.89 10.27 4.64
C ARG A 236 -3.65 11.14 5.88
N ASP A 237 -2.38 11.29 6.26
CA ASP A 237 -2.02 11.90 7.53
C ASP A 237 -1.85 13.42 7.40
N SER A 238 -1.92 14.12 8.53
CA SER A 238 -1.70 15.58 8.60
C SER A 238 -0.26 15.98 8.29
N HIS A 239 0.68 15.03 8.26
CA HIS A 239 2.09 15.26 7.92
C HIS A 239 2.38 14.90 6.45
N GLU A 240 1.32 14.80 5.65
CA GLU A 240 1.27 14.76 4.18
C GLU A 240 1.78 13.49 3.50
N ALA A 241 2.70 12.72 4.12
CA ALA A 241 3.51 11.76 3.36
C ALA A 241 3.78 10.40 4.03
N GLN A 242 3.13 9.99 5.12
CA GLN A 242 3.49 8.71 5.80
C GLN A 242 3.43 7.49 4.88
N VAL A 243 2.27 7.27 4.25
CA VAL A 243 2.07 6.19 3.28
C VAL A 243 2.92 6.42 2.01
N GLN A 244 3.09 7.68 1.59
CA GLN A 244 3.96 8.01 0.46
C GLN A 244 5.41 7.57 0.70
N PHE A 245 5.96 7.80 1.89
CA PHE A 245 7.29 7.32 2.25
C PHE A 245 7.39 5.80 2.23
N ALA A 246 6.38 5.07 2.70
CA ALA A 246 6.35 3.62 2.59
C ALA A 246 6.45 3.16 1.12
N LEU A 247 5.69 3.81 0.24
CA LEU A 247 5.66 3.51 -1.20
C LEU A 247 6.98 3.88 -1.90
N GLU A 248 7.59 5.03 -1.58
CA GLU A 248 8.93 5.43 -2.07
C GLU A 248 10.05 4.49 -1.61
N ARG A 249 9.90 3.88 -0.44
CA ARG A 249 10.83 2.86 0.07
C ARG A 249 10.65 1.49 -0.58
N GLY A 250 9.59 1.30 -1.36
CA GLY A 250 9.25 0.02 -1.98
C GLY A 250 8.54 -0.97 -1.05
N VAL A 251 7.78 -0.47 -0.08
CA VAL A 251 7.01 -1.26 0.89
C VAL A 251 5.53 -1.26 0.48
N PRO A 252 4.82 -2.41 0.46
CA PRO A 252 3.42 -2.46 0.12
C PRO A 252 2.57 -1.63 1.10
N ALA A 253 1.87 -0.63 0.57
CA ALA A 253 0.98 0.21 1.35
C ALA A 253 -0.20 0.75 0.54
N VAL A 254 -1.29 1.09 1.20
CA VAL A 254 -2.44 1.81 0.63
C VAL A 254 -2.94 2.88 1.60
N ILE A 255 -3.61 3.89 1.07
CA ILE A 255 -4.32 4.88 1.89
C ILE A 255 -5.65 4.26 2.31
N GLY A 256 -5.91 4.18 3.61
CA GLY A 256 -7.16 3.62 4.11
C GLY A 256 -7.31 3.77 5.61
N VAL A 257 -8.52 3.51 6.11
CA VAL A 257 -8.83 3.58 7.54
C VAL A 257 -9.79 2.44 7.91
N LEU A 258 -9.70 1.99 9.17
CA LEU A 258 -10.79 1.21 9.77
C LEU A 258 -11.84 2.20 10.26
N GLY A 259 -12.82 2.49 9.39
CA GLY A 259 -13.93 3.39 9.68
C GLY A 259 -15.22 2.62 9.93
N THR A 260 -16.10 2.63 8.93
CA THR A 260 -17.41 1.97 8.90
C THR A 260 -17.58 1.07 7.69
N ILE A 261 -16.66 1.09 6.72
CA ILE A 261 -16.67 0.26 5.51
C ILE A 261 -15.70 -0.92 5.66
N LYS A 262 -16.13 -2.13 5.26
CA LYS A 262 -15.31 -3.36 5.26
C LYS A 262 -13.99 -3.12 4.50
N MET A 263 -12.91 -3.72 4.97
CA MET A 263 -11.65 -3.70 4.26
C MET A 263 -11.79 -4.42 2.90
N PRO A 264 -11.13 -3.92 1.84
CA PRO A 264 -11.22 -4.47 0.48
C PRO A 264 -10.40 -5.76 0.30
N TYR A 265 -10.48 -6.66 1.27
CA TYR A 265 -9.83 -7.96 1.30
C TYR A 265 -10.88 -9.07 1.50
N PRO A 266 -10.68 -10.26 0.92
CA PRO A 266 -11.57 -11.38 1.13
C PRO A 266 -11.45 -11.89 2.56
N SER A 267 -12.43 -12.70 2.97
CA SER A 267 -12.31 -13.48 4.20
C SER A 267 -11.08 -14.39 4.17
N ARG A 268 -10.43 -14.58 5.32
CA ARG A 268 -9.26 -15.47 5.48
C ARG A 268 -8.08 -15.12 4.56
N ALA A 269 -7.80 -13.83 4.36
CA ALA A 269 -6.72 -13.32 3.53
C ALA A 269 -5.33 -13.37 4.20
N PHE A 270 -5.24 -13.08 5.51
CA PHE A 270 -3.96 -12.87 6.19
C PHE A 270 -3.62 -13.97 7.19
N ASP A 271 -2.34 -14.33 7.25
CA ASP A 271 -1.78 -15.24 8.27
C ASP A 271 -1.55 -14.52 9.61
N MET A 272 -1.35 -13.21 9.56
CA MET A 272 -1.10 -12.37 10.73
C MET A 272 -1.70 -10.97 10.54
N ALA A 273 -2.19 -10.36 11.62
CA ALA A 273 -2.60 -8.97 11.66
C ALA A 273 -1.89 -8.25 12.82
N HIS A 274 -1.49 -7.00 12.60
CA HIS A 274 -0.67 -6.25 13.53
C HIS A 274 -1.17 -4.81 13.68
N CYS A 275 -1.12 -4.31 14.91
CA CYS A 275 -1.27 -2.90 15.26
C CYS A 275 -0.22 -2.51 16.28
N SER A 276 0.48 -1.40 16.02
CA SER A 276 1.43 -0.79 16.93
C SER A 276 1.07 0.67 17.16
N ARG A 277 0.45 0.98 18.31
CA ARG A 277 -0.12 2.29 18.64
C ARG A 277 -0.96 2.90 17.50
N CYS A 278 -1.79 2.09 16.85
CA CYS A 278 -2.59 2.50 15.69
C CYS A 278 -3.76 3.45 16.03
N LEU A 279 -4.03 3.72 17.31
CA LEU A 279 -5.13 4.58 17.80
C LEU A 279 -6.52 4.10 17.38
N ILE A 280 -6.65 2.81 17.08
CA ILE A 280 -7.93 2.18 16.76
C ILE A 280 -8.59 1.75 18.06
N PRO A 281 -9.83 2.17 18.35
CA PRO A 281 -10.51 1.79 19.57
C PRO A 281 -11.08 0.37 19.43
N TRP A 282 -10.21 -0.63 19.55
CA TRP A 282 -10.51 -2.04 19.23
C TRP A 282 -11.75 -2.61 19.95
N GLY A 283 -11.97 -2.22 21.22
CA GLY A 283 -13.13 -2.63 22.02
C GLY A 283 -14.38 -1.75 21.86
N ALA A 284 -14.35 -0.71 21.03
CA ALA A 284 -15.51 0.16 20.78
C ALA A 284 -16.47 -0.46 19.75
N ASN A 285 -17.67 0.12 19.61
CA ASN A 285 -18.69 -0.29 18.64
C ASN A 285 -18.96 -1.80 18.65
N ASP A 286 -19.11 -2.38 19.86
CA ASP A 286 -19.29 -3.82 20.04
C ASP A 286 -18.19 -4.67 19.38
N GLY A 287 -16.94 -4.19 19.43
CA GLY A 287 -15.78 -4.89 18.87
C GLY A 287 -15.74 -4.97 17.34
N MET A 288 -16.49 -4.10 16.64
CA MET A 288 -16.61 -4.09 15.17
C MET A 288 -15.26 -4.18 14.44
N TYR A 289 -14.24 -3.43 14.89
CA TYR A 289 -12.91 -3.46 14.28
C TYR A 289 -12.19 -4.81 14.46
N MET A 290 -12.35 -5.45 15.63
CA MET A 290 -11.80 -6.78 15.85
C MET A 290 -12.56 -7.85 15.05
N LYS A 291 -13.87 -7.70 14.88
CA LYS A 291 -14.69 -8.57 14.02
C LYS A 291 -14.27 -8.47 12.54
N GLU A 292 -13.96 -7.26 12.08
CA GLU A 292 -13.44 -7.06 10.72
C GLU A 292 -12.03 -7.62 10.54
N VAL A 293 -11.15 -7.50 11.55
CA VAL A 293 -9.85 -8.20 11.55
C VAL A 293 -10.06 -9.72 11.57
N ASP A 294 -11.00 -10.23 12.36
CA ASP A 294 -11.33 -11.65 12.40
C ASP A 294 -11.78 -12.18 11.03
N ARG A 295 -12.62 -11.44 10.30
CA ARG A 295 -13.06 -11.81 8.95
C ARG A 295 -11.88 -12.06 8.02
N VAL A 296 -10.91 -11.14 7.99
CA VAL A 296 -9.76 -11.23 7.08
C VAL A 296 -8.63 -12.11 7.63
N LEU A 297 -8.60 -12.40 8.94
CA LEU A 297 -7.61 -13.27 9.56
C LEU A 297 -7.98 -14.74 9.37
N ARG A 298 -7.00 -15.53 8.93
CA ARG A 298 -7.16 -16.97 8.74
C ARG A 298 -7.36 -17.71 10.05
N PRO A 299 -8.14 -18.81 10.07
CA PRO A 299 -8.10 -19.77 11.15
C PRO A 299 -6.67 -20.22 11.45
N GLY A 300 -6.27 -20.19 12.72
CA GLY A 300 -4.88 -20.42 13.16
C GLY A 300 -3.96 -19.20 13.07
N GLY A 301 -4.40 -18.09 12.47
CA GLY A 301 -3.64 -16.85 12.31
C GLY A 301 -3.46 -16.06 13.61
N TYR A 302 -2.54 -15.09 13.58
CA TYR A 302 -2.13 -14.34 14.77
C TYR A 302 -2.57 -12.88 14.71
N TRP A 303 -3.03 -12.33 15.84
CA TRP A 303 -3.22 -10.90 16.01
C TRP A 303 -2.26 -10.36 17.06
N VAL A 304 -1.54 -9.31 16.70
CA VAL A 304 -0.55 -8.65 17.57
C VAL A 304 -1.00 -7.22 17.84
N LEU A 305 -1.16 -6.89 19.13
CA LEU A 305 -1.40 -5.52 19.58
C LEU A 305 -0.21 -5.06 20.41
N SER A 306 0.36 -3.90 20.04
CA SER A 306 1.48 -3.28 20.75
C SER A 306 1.20 -1.83 21.14
N GLY A 307 1.42 -1.51 22.41
CA GLY A 307 1.13 -0.22 23.02
C GLY A 307 -0.16 -0.22 23.85
N PRO A 308 -0.74 0.96 24.17
CA PRO A 308 -1.95 1.05 24.97
C PRO A 308 -3.10 0.22 24.35
N PRO A 309 -3.90 -0.48 25.18
CA PRO A 309 -3.86 -0.48 26.64
C PRO A 309 -2.91 -1.53 27.25
N ILE A 310 -2.19 -2.33 26.46
CA ILE A 310 -1.39 -3.46 26.95
C ILE A 310 -0.27 -2.97 27.89
N ASN A 311 -0.17 -3.57 29.08
CA ASN A 311 0.77 -3.14 30.13
C ASN A 311 0.47 -1.75 30.73
N TRP A 312 -0.80 -1.34 30.73
CA TRP A 312 -1.25 -0.08 31.35
C TRP A 312 -0.86 0.06 32.82
N ARG A 313 -0.78 -1.03 33.59
CA ARG A 313 -0.42 -1.01 35.02
C ARG A 313 0.90 -0.30 35.28
N ASN A 314 1.85 -0.46 34.36
CA ASN A 314 3.18 0.13 34.44
C ASN A 314 3.29 1.48 33.71
N ASN A 315 2.47 1.71 32.68
CA ASN A 315 2.67 2.83 31.75
C ASN A 315 1.62 3.95 31.79
N TYR A 316 0.52 3.79 32.52
CA TYR A 316 -0.58 4.77 32.54
C TYR A 316 -0.13 6.22 32.81
N ARG A 317 0.88 6.42 33.68
CA ARG A 317 1.47 7.74 33.96
C ARG A 317 2.18 8.33 32.75
N ALA A 318 2.99 7.54 32.06
CA ALA A 318 3.74 7.97 30.89
C ALA A 318 2.82 8.30 29.71
N TRP A 319 1.69 7.61 29.60
CA TRP A 319 0.68 7.88 28.58
C TRP A 319 -0.30 8.99 28.96
N GLN A 320 -0.23 9.52 30.18
CA GLN A 320 -1.15 10.53 30.70
C GLN A 320 -2.63 10.12 30.56
N ARG A 321 -2.92 8.83 30.73
CA ARG A 321 -4.28 8.27 30.64
C ARG A 321 -4.73 7.68 31.98
N PRO A 322 -6.02 7.83 32.36
CA PRO A 322 -6.55 7.25 33.59
C PRO A 322 -6.43 5.72 33.63
N LYS A 323 -6.06 5.16 34.79
CA LYS A 323 -5.97 3.70 34.99
C LYS A 323 -7.27 2.97 34.63
N LYS A 324 -8.40 3.48 35.13
CA LYS A 324 -9.72 2.86 34.95
C LYS A 324 -10.13 2.79 33.48
N GLU A 325 -9.76 3.81 32.70
CA GLU A 325 -10.04 3.85 31.26
C GLU A 325 -9.23 2.78 30.51
N LEU A 326 -7.93 2.68 30.79
CA LEU A 326 -7.05 1.69 30.16
C LEU A 326 -7.40 0.25 30.57
N GLU A 327 -7.76 0.06 31.85
CA GLU A 327 -8.22 -1.24 32.37
C GLU A 327 -9.51 -1.69 31.65
N GLU A 328 -10.49 -0.80 31.53
CA GLU A 328 -11.74 -1.07 30.82
C GLU A 328 -11.50 -1.31 29.31
N GLU A 329 -10.60 -0.56 28.69
CA GLU A 329 -10.22 -0.75 27.29
C GLU A 329 -9.59 -2.13 27.05
N GLN A 330 -8.62 -2.55 27.88
CA GLN A 330 -8.02 -3.88 27.78
C GLN A 330 -9.06 -4.99 28.07
N LYS A 331 -9.91 -4.79 29.09
CA LYS A 331 -10.97 -5.75 29.44
C LYS A 331 -11.93 -5.99 28.26
N LYS A 332 -12.40 -4.93 27.59
CA LYS A 332 -13.26 -5.04 26.40
C LYS A 332 -12.57 -5.80 25.26
N ILE A 333 -11.29 -5.51 25.01
CA ILE A 333 -10.52 -6.25 23.99
C ILE A 333 -10.46 -7.75 24.33
N GLU A 334 -10.25 -8.11 25.60
CA GLU A 334 -10.21 -9.51 26.04
C GLU A 334 -11.57 -10.20 25.95
N GLU A 335 -12.66 -9.50 26.27
CA GLU A 335 -14.03 -10.00 26.12
C GLU A 335 -14.37 -10.27 24.64
N VAL A 336 -14.06 -9.34 23.75
CA VAL A 336 -14.27 -9.50 22.30
C VAL A 336 -13.38 -10.60 21.75
N ALA A 337 -12.11 -10.68 22.14
CA ALA A 337 -11.21 -11.77 21.73
C ALA A 337 -11.77 -13.14 22.13
N LYS A 338 -12.33 -13.27 23.34
CA LYS A 338 -12.97 -14.51 23.80
C LYS A 338 -14.21 -14.85 22.96
N LEU A 339 -15.04 -13.87 22.59
CA LEU A 339 -16.19 -14.05 21.70
C LEU A 339 -15.77 -14.51 20.29
N LEU A 340 -14.65 -13.99 19.79
CA LEU A 340 -14.05 -14.34 18.49
C LEU A 340 -13.31 -15.69 18.50
N CYS A 341 -13.30 -16.40 19.62
CA CYS A 341 -12.56 -17.66 19.77
C CYS A 341 -11.05 -17.49 19.63
N TRP A 342 -10.51 -16.34 20.07
CA TRP A 342 -9.07 -16.09 20.08
C TRP A 342 -8.46 -16.44 21.42
N GLU A 343 -7.30 -17.08 21.39
CA GLU A 343 -6.53 -17.46 22.58
C GLU A 343 -5.33 -16.51 22.74
N LYS A 344 -5.18 -15.91 23.92
CA LYS A 344 -4.00 -15.10 24.24
C LYS A 344 -2.79 -16.02 24.46
N LYS A 345 -1.83 -15.98 23.54
CA LYS A 345 -0.61 -16.81 23.56
C LYS A 345 0.55 -16.15 24.31
N HIS A 346 0.58 -14.82 24.32
CA HIS A 346 1.67 -14.07 24.93
C HIS A 346 1.22 -12.69 25.38
N GLU A 347 1.72 -12.25 26.54
CA GLU A 347 1.66 -10.85 26.97
C GLU A 347 2.94 -10.53 27.72
N LYS A 348 3.76 -9.64 27.18
CA LYS A 348 5.02 -9.22 27.80
C LYS A 348 5.35 -7.79 27.42
N GLY A 349 5.58 -6.96 28.44
CA GLY A 349 5.74 -5.53 28.22
C GLY A 349 4.51 -4.99 27.48
N GLU A 350 4.71 -4.06 26.55
CA GLU A 350 3.61 -3.46 25.77
C GLU A 350 3.10 -4.36 24.63
N ILE A 351 3.46 -5.65 24.58
CA ILE A 351 3.10 -6.56 23.47
C ILE A 351 2.16 -7.64 23.96
N ALA A 352 1.03 -7.82 23.27
CA ALA A 352 0.16 -8.97 23.43
C ALA A 352 -0.10 -9.65 22.08
N VAL A 353 -0.13 -10.99 22.11
CA VAL A 353 -0.33 -11.85 20.94
C VAL A 353 -1.50 -12.78 21.21
N TRP A 354 -2.48 -12.74 20.32
CA TRP A 354 -3.58 -13.69 20.27
C TRP A 354 -3.46 -14.57 19.04
N GLN A 355 -3.98 -15.78 19.13
CA GLN A 355 -4.12 -16.69 18.02
C GLN A 355 -5.60 -17.00 17.82
N LYS A 356 -6.10 -16.76 16.60
CA LYS A 356 -7.41 -17.22 16.16
C LYS A 356 -7.40 -18.74 16.11
N ARG A 357 -8.41 -19.42 16.66
CA ARG A 357 -8.47 -20.88 16.62
C ARG A 357 -8.56 -21.39 15.17
N VAL A 358 -8.20 -22.66 14.98
CA VAL A 358 -8.24 -23.33 13.68
C VAL A 358 -9.65 -23.67 13.22
N ASN A 359 -10.59 -23.79 14.16
CA ASN A 359 -12.04 -23.94 13.96
C ASN A 359 -12.78 -23.47 15.24
N ASP A 360 -14.10 -23.49 15.23
CA ASP A 360 -14.94 -23.03 16.34
C ASP A 360 -15.65 -24.13 17.14
N GLU A 361 -15.39 -25.43 16.88
CA GLU A 361 -16.03 -26.55 17.60
C GLU A 361 -15.84 -26.47 19.12
N ALA A 362 -14.63 -26.14 19.58
CA ALA A 362 -14.28 -26.02 20.99
C ALA A 362 -14.46 -24.60 21.55
N CYS A 363 -15.21 -23.73 20.86
CA CYS A 363 -15.42 -22.34 21.27
C CYS A 363 -16.68 -22.16 22.12
N SER A 364 -16.53 -22.34 23.43
CA SER A 364 -17.61 -22.15 24.42
C SER A 364 -18.21 -20.74 24.41
N GLY A 365 -17.45 -19.71 24.01
CA GLY A 365 -17.91 -18.32 23.92
C GLY A 365 -19.01 -18.09 22.88
N ARG A 366 -19.07 -18.92 21.81
CA ARG A 366 -20.15 -18.89 20.81
C ARG A 366 -21.35 -19.76 21.22
N GLN A 367 -21.09 -20.90 21.85
CA GLN A 367 -22.13 -21.87 22.25
C GLN A 367 -23.01 -21.39 23.42
N HIS A 368 -22.47 -20.60 24.35
CA HIS A 368 -23.22 -20.11 25.52
C HIS A 368 -23.87 -18.74 25.35
N ASN A 369 -23.60 -18.04 24.24
CA ASN A 369 -24.14 -16.71 24.01
C ASN A 369 -25.31 -16.76 23.02
N SER A 370 -26.52 -16.94 23.54
CA SER A 370 -27.77 -16.94 22.76
C SER A 370 -28.06 -15.62 22.02
N GLN A 371 -27.18 -14.61 22.15
CA GLN A 371 -27.23 -13.29 21.50
C GLN A 371 -26.17 -13.11 20.40
N ALA A 372 -25.35 -14.11 20.07
CA ALA A 372 -24.33 -13.98 19.03
C ALA A 372 -24.96 -13.91 17.63
N ASN A 373 -25.04 -12.70 17.05
CA ASN A 373 -25.48 -12.51 15.67
C ASN A 373 -24.37 -12.91 14.69
N PHE A 374 -24.66 -13.85 13.80
CA PHE A 374 -23.76 -14.27 12.72
C PHE A 374 -24.05 -13.51 11.43
N CYS A 375 -23.00 -13.20 10.68
CA CYS A 375 -23.12 -12.67 9.33
C CYS A 375 -23.55 -13.77 8.38
N LYS A 376 -24.20 -13.43 7.26
CA LYS A 376 -24.41 -14.40 6.19
C LYS A 376 -23.07 -14.77 5.55
N ALA A 377 -22.87 -16.06 5.28
CA ALA A 377 -21.60 -16.56 4.78
C ALA A 377 -21.28 -16.00 3.38
N GLU A 378 -22.32 -15.80 2.57
CA GLU A 378 -22.24 -15.26 1.21
C GLU A 378 -21.78 -13.79 1.19
N GLU A 379 -22.01 -13.05 2.28
CA GLU A 379 -21.66 -11.62 2.42
C GLU A 379 -20.24 -11.40 2.97
N ALA A 380 -19.47 -12.47 3.23
CA ALA A 380 -18.14 -12.38 3.84
C ALA A 380 -17.08 -11.81 2.88
N ASN A 381 -17.26 -12.00 1.57
CA ASN A 381 -16.39 -11.47 0.52
C ASN A 381 -17.03 -10.29 -0.24
N ASP A 382 -18.31 -10.01 -0.03
CA ASP A 382 -18.96 -8.78 -0.52
C ASP A 382 -18.53 -7.59 0.35
N VAL A 383 -17.49 -6.89 -0.11
CA VAL A 383 -16.79 -5.86 0.69
C VAL A 383 -16.74 -4.47 0.05
N TRP A 384 -16.87 -4.36 -1.27
CA TRP A 384 -16.70 -3.07 -1.96
C TRP A 384 -17.83 -2.09 -1.60
N TYR A 385 -17.48 -0.99 -0.93
CA TYR A 385 -18.42 -0.02 -0.32
C TYR A 385 -19.48 -0.64 0.61
N LYS A 386 -19.21 -1.81 1.18
CA LYS A 386 -20.11 -2.45 2.14
C LYS A 386 -19.78 -2.02 3.55
N LYS A 387 -20.81 -1.65 4.32
CA LYS A 387 -20.65 -1.31 5.74
C LYS A 387 -20.18 -2.53 6.52
N MET A 388 -19.36 -2.29 7.54
CA MET A 388 -19.04 -3.28 8.54
C MET A 388 -20.28 -3.55 9.38
N ASP A 389 -20.54 -4.83 9.61
CA ASP A 389 -21.62 -5.28 10.47
C ASP A 389 -21.05 -5.77 11.80
N PRO A 390 -21.73 -5.51 12.94
CA PRO A 390 -21.30 -6.01 14.24
C PRO A 390 -21.57 -7.51 14.41
N CYS A 391 -21.73 -8.28 13.33
CA CYS A 391 -21.95 -9.72 13.37
C CYS A 391 -20.63 -10.51 13.32
N LEU A 392 -20.69 -11.78 13.73
CA LEU A 392 -19.57 -12.70 13.67
C LEU A 392 -19.51 -13.37 12.30
N THR A 393 -18.35 -13.35 11.66
CA THR A 393 -18.14 -14.15 10.44
C THR A 393 -18.10 -15.63 10.82
N PRO A 394 -18.91 -16.51 10.18
CA PRO A 394 -18.89 -17.94 10.46
C PRO A 394 -17.55 -18.55 10.01
N TYR A 395 -17.10 -19.58 10.73
CA TYR A 395 -16.02 -20.42 10.21
C TYR A 395 -16.60 -21.28 9.08
N PRO A 396 -15.80 -21.61 8.04
CA PRO A 396 -16.18 -22.69 7.13
C PRO A 396 -16.37 -24.00 7.91
N ASP A 397 -17.31 -24.83 7.46
CA ASP A 397 -17.58 -26.12 8.08
C ASP A 397 -16.34 -27.03 8.10
N VAL A 398 -16.23 -27.84 9.16
CA VAL A 398 -15.19 -28.84 9.35
C VAL A 398 -15.81 -30.20 9.63
N SER A 399 -15.10 -31.27 9.28
CA SER A 399 -15.55 -32.65 9.49
C SER A 399 -15.05 -33.23 10.81
N ASN A 400 -14.05 -32.61 11.46
CA ASN A 400 -13.50 -33.03 12.74
C ASN A 400 -12.82 -31.86 13.51
N PRO A 401 -12.60 -32.01 14.83
CA PRO A 401 -12.04 -30.95 15.68
C PRO A 401 -10.60 -30.53 15.36
N GLU A 402 -9.84 -31.34 14.63
CA GLU A 402 -8.43 -31.06 14.30
C GLU A 402 -8.28 -30.36 12.94
N GLU A 403 -9.34 -30.31 12.15
CA GLU A 403 -9.34 -29.72 10.82
C GLU A 403 -9.25 -28.19 10.88
N VAL A 404 -8.41 -27.63 10.01
CA VAL A 404 -8.31 -26.18 9.83
C VAL A 404 -9.46 -25.73 8.94
N ALA A 405 -10.35 -24.90 9.47
CA ALA A 405 -11.54 -24.43 8.76
C ALA A 405 -11.18 -23.74 7.44
N GLY A 406 -11.76 -24.26 6.35
CA GLY A 406 -11.51 -23.83 4.99
C GLY A 406 -10.10 -24.16 4.46
N GLY A 407 -9.43 -25.14 5.08
CA GLY A 407 -8.27 -25.85 4.55
C GLY A 407 -6.92 -25.37 5.06
N LYS A 408 -6.02 -26.33 5.32
CA LYS A 408 -4.64 -26.08 5.71
C LYS A 408 -3.80 -25.68 4.49
N LEU A 409 -3.07 -24.58 4.61
CA LEU A 409 -2.11 -24.14 3.58
C LEU A 409 -0.73 -24.78 3.78
N LYS A 410 -0.02 -24.99 2.68
CA LYS A 410 1.40 -25.32 2.73
C LYS A 410 2.22 -24.11 3.20
N PRO A 411 3.44 -24.32 3.73
CA PRO A 411 4.38 -23.22 3.95
C PRO A 411 4.80 -22.56 2.62
N PHE A 412 5.14 -21.28 2.66
CA PHE A 412 5.80 -20.59 1.55
C PHE A 412 7.27 -21.02 1.45
N PRO A 413 7.85 -21.27 0.26
CA PRO A 413 7.32 -20.95 -1.07
C PRO A 413 6.45 -22.02 -1.73
N GLU A 414 6.33 -23.24 -1.16
CA GLU A 414 5.57 -24.32 -1.79
C GLU A 414 4.12 -23.94 -2.08
N ARG A 415 3.51 -23.15 -1.19
CA ARG A 415 2.13 -22.69 -1.36
C ARG A 415 1.88 -21.82 -2.59
N LEU A 416 2.91 -21.24 -3.19
CA LEU A 416 2.79 -20.36 -4.36
C LEU A 416 2.17 -21.06 -5.58
N TYR A 417 2.45 -22.35 -5.73
CA TYR A 417 1.97 -23.21 -6.83
C TYR A 417 1.14 -24.41 -6.35
N ALA A 418 1.03 -24.64 -5.04
CA ALA A 418 0.09 -25.62 -4.51
C ALA A 418 -1.35 -25.26 -4.91
N VAL A 419 -2.20 -26.27 -5.08
CA VAL A 419 -3.63 -26.07 -5.33
C VAL A 419 -4.26 -25.44 -4.08
N PRO A 420 -4.86 -24.24 -4.17
CA PRO A 420 -5.46 -23.58 -3.02
C PRO A 420 -6.68 -24.34 -2.50
N PRO A 421 -6.93 -24.41 -1.18
CA PRO A 421 -8.08 -25.12 -0.63
C PRO A 421 -9.42 -24.72 -1.22
N ARG A 422 -9.66 -23.42 -1.49
CA ARG A 422 -10.92 -22.96 -2.11
C ARG A 422 -11.13 -23.49 -3.53
N VAL A 423 -10.04 -23.78 -4.25
CA VAL A 423 -10.09 -24.41 -5.58
C VAL A 423 -10.32 -25.92 -5.42
N ALA A 424 -9.60 -26.57 -4.51
CA ALA A 424 -9.75 -28.00 -4.25
C ALA A 424 -11.15 -28.39 -3.76
N SER A 425 -11.79 -27.54 -2.95
CA SER A 425 -13.16 -27.75 -2.45
C SER A 425 -14.26 -27.38 -3.45
N GLY A 426 -13.92 -26.80 -4.60
CA GLY A 426 -14.90 -26.29 -5.56
C GLY A 426 -15.67 -25.05 -5.08
N SER A 427 -15.16 -24.34 -4.06
CA SER A 427 -15.82 -23.15 -3.50
C SER A 427 -15.71 -21.90 -4.38
N VAL A 428 -14.93 -21.96 -5.46
CA VAL A 428 -14.82 -20.88 -6.46
C VAL A 428 -15.53 -21.33 -7.74
N PRO A 429 -16.73 -20.80 -8.05
CA PRO A 429 -17.47 -21.19 -9.24
C PRO A 429 -16.64 -21.03 -10.53
N GLY A 430 -16.62 -22.07 -11.35
CA GLY A 430 -15.93 -22.04 -12.65
C GLY A 430 -14.39 -22.08 -12.58
N VAL A 431 -13.81 -22.44 -11.43
CA VAL A 431 -12.36 -22.68 -11.28
C VAL A 431 -12.14 -24.10 -10.75
N SER A 432 -11.64 -24.98 -11.61
CA SER A 432 -11.20 -26.34 -11.24
C SER A 432 -9.68 -26.40 -11.02
N VAL A 433 -9.21 -27.51 -10.46
CA VAL A 433 -7.78 -27.79 -10.28
C VAL A 433 -7.03 -27.73 -11.61
N GLU A 434 -7.61 -28.29 -12.67
CA GLU A 434 -7.03 -28.31 -14.01
C GLU A 434 -6.93 -26.89 -14.58
N THR A 435 -7.97 -26.07 -14.42
CA THR A 435 -7.94 -24.67 -14.88
C THR A 435 -6.88 -23.85 -14.13
N TYR A 436 -6.71 -24.08 -12.83
CA TYR A 436 -5.67 -23.43 -12.02
C TYR A 436 -4.25 -23.85 -12.47
N GLN A 437 -4.04 -25.14 -12.74
CA GLN A 437 -2.76 -25.62 -13.26
C GLN A 437 -2.46 -25.08 -14.66
N GLY A 438 -3.47 -25.02 -15.53
CA GLY A 438 -3.38 -24.40 -16.85
C GLY A 438 -3.00 -22.92 -16.78
N ASP A 439 -3.60 -22.16 -15.85
CA ASP A 439 -3.25 -20.75 -15.61
C ASP A 439 -1.77 -20.58 -15.22
N ASN A 440 -1.24 -21.46 -14.36
CA ASN A 440 0.17 -21.41 -13.98
C ASN A 440 1.11 -21.60 -15.16
N GLU A 441 0.84 -22.57 -16.04
CA GLU A 441 1.66 -22.81 -17.23
C GLU A 441 1.52 -21.68 -18.26
N LYS A 442 0.30 -21.16 -18.43
CA LYS A 442 0.01 -19.98 -19.27
C LYS A 442 0.83 -18.77 -18.82
N TRP A 443 0.82 -18.44 -17.53
CA TRP A 443 1.53 -17.26 -17.03
C TRP A 443 3.04 -17.39 -17.03
N LYS A 444 3.60 -18.59 -16.79
CA LYS A 444 5.04 -18.84 -16.97
C LYS A 444 5.49 -18.49 -18.39
N LYS A 445 4.68 -18.88 -19.39
CA LYS A 445 4.94 -18.57 -20.81
C LYS A 445 4.85 -17.07 -21.08
N HIS A 446 3.76 -16.42 -20.67
CA HIS A 446 3.56 -14.98 -20.89
C HIS A 446 4.66 -14.14 -20.24
N VAL A 447 4.98 -14.40 -18.98
CA VAL A 447 6.06 -13.70 -18.27
C VAL A 447 7.42 -13.96 -18.94
N GLY A 448 7.66 -15.18 -19.43
CA GLY A 448 8.85 -15.49 -20.24
C GLY A 448 8.95 -14.65 -21.52
N ALA A 449 7.83 -14.39 -22.20
CA ALA A 449 7.78 -13.48 -23.35
C ALA A 449 8.01 -12.02 -22.94
N TYR A 450 7.37 -11.56 -21.87
CA TYR A 450 7.54 -10.19 -21.37
C TYR A 450 8.98 -9.88 -21.00
N LYS A 451 9.70 -10.82 -20.36
CA LYS A 451 11.13 -10.67 -20.02
C LYS A 451 12.03 -10.53 -21.25
N LYS A 452 11.67 -11.16 -22.37
CA LYS A 452 12.39 -11.00 -23.65
C LYS A 452 12.17 -9.61 -24.26
N ILE A 453 10.94 -9.09 -24.15
CA ILE A 453 10.56 -7.76 -24.67
C ILE A 453 11.16 -6.64 -23.80
N ASN A 454 11.08 -6.80 -22.48
CA ASN A 454 11.53 -5.83 -21.49
C ASN A 454 12.49 -6.50 -20.49
N ARG A 455 13.80 -6.45 -20.81
CA ARG A 455 14.85 -7.07 -19.99
C ARG A 455 14.98 -6.45 -18.59
N LEU A 456 14.38 -5.28 -18.34
CA LEU A 456 14.43 -4.64 -17.03
C LEU A 456 13.62 -5.39 -15.96
N ILE A 457 12.67 -6.25 -16.37
CA ILE A 457 11.86 -7.06 -15.44
C ILE A 457 12.73 -7.90 -14.49
N ASP A 458 13.83 -8.48 -14.98
CA ASP A 458 14.74 -9.30 -14.17
C ASP A 458 15.90 -8.52 -13.52
N SER A 459 16.10 -7.26 -13.93
CA SER A 459 17.23 -6.45 -13.47
C SER A 459 17.13 -6.05 -11.98
N GLY A 460 15.92 -6.03 -11.42
CA GLY A 460 15.64 -5.44 -10.11
C GLY A 460 15.30 -3.94 -10.17
N ARG A 461 15.19 -3.36 -11.38
CA ARG A 461 14.72 -1.98 -11.58
C ARG A 461 13.28 -1.78 -11.15
N TYR A 462 12.41 -2.76 -11.38
CA TYR A 462 11.01 -2.71 -10.97
C TYR A 462 10.84 -3.37 -9.61
N ARG A 463 10.37 -2.58 -8.62
CA ARG A 463 10.12 -3.05 -7.26
C ARG A 463 8.62 -3.09 -6.98
N ASN A 464 7.92 -1.99 -7.21
CA ASN A 464 6.49 -1.84 -6.99
C ASN A 464 5.76 -2.17 -8.29
N ILE A 465 5.12 -3.33 -8.37
CA ILE A 465 4.39 -3.77 -9.55
C ILE A 465 2.90 -3.80 -9.25
N LEU A 466 2.09 -3.34 -10.19
CA LEU A 466 0.63 -3.40 -10.12
C LEU A 466 0.12 -4.35 -11.21
N ASP A 467 -0.68 -5.33 -10.83
CA ASP A 467 -1.45 -6.14 -11.77
C ASP A 467 -2.92 -5.73 -11.66
N MET A 468 -3.44 -5.09 -12.71
CA MET A 468 -4.75 -4.43 -12.66
C MET A 468 -5.93 -5.40 -12.77
N ASP A 469 -5.71 -6.57 -13.37
CA ASP A 469 -6.67 -7.68 -13.40
C ASP A 469 -5.91 -8.99 -13.17
N ALA A 470 -5.82 -9.37 -11.90
CA ALA A 470 -4.91 -10.42 -11.47
C ALA A 470 -5.43 -11.84 -11.73
N GLY A 471 -6.73 -12.03 -12.01
CA GLY A 471 -7.33 -13.36 -12.13
C GLY A 471 -6.96 -14.28 -10.96
N LEU A 472 -6.25 -15.39 -11.23
CA LEU A 472 -5.80 -16.35 -10.21
C LEU A 472 -4.44 -15.98 -9.56
N GLY A 473 -3.88 -14.82 -9.87
CA GLY A 473 -2.55 -14.36 -9.42
C GLY A 473 -1.38 -15.02 -10.14
N GLY A 474 -1.62 -15.65 -11.31
CA GLY A 474 -0.60 -16.38 -12.05
C GLY A 474 0.56 -15.49 -12.54
N PHE A 475 0.27 -14.25 -12.95
CA PHE A 475 1.30 -13.27 -13.32
C PHE A 475 2.28 -13.03 -12.18
N ALA A 476 1.77 -12.68 -10.99
CA ALA A 476 2.59 -12.44 -9.81
C ALA A 476 3.34 -13.69 -9.36
N ALA A 477 2.73 -14.87 -9.45
CA ALA A 477 3.39 -16.12 -9.11
C ALA A 477 4.55 -16.47 -10.05
N ALA A 478 4.37 -16.26 -11.36
CA ALA A 478 5.41 -16.45 -12.36
C ALA A 478 6.55 -15.42 -12.25
N LEU A 479 6.28 -14.26 -11.65
CA LEU A 479 7.23 -13.17 -11.46
C LEU A 479 7.95 -13.20 -10.09
N ASP A 480 7.52 -14.04 -9.15
CA ASP A 480 7.97 -14.05 -7.75
C ASP A 480 9.49 -13.94 -7.60
N SER A 481 9.92 -12.98 -6.77
CA SER A 481 11.32 -12.65 -6.57
C SER A 481 11.49 -11.81 -5.31
N PRO A 482 12.60 -11.96 -4.56
CA PRO A 482 12.87 -11.17 -3.36
C PRO A 482 13.08 -9.68 -3.65
N LYS A 483 13.25 -9.31 -4.93
CA LYS A 483 13.51 -7.92 -5.36
C LYS A 483 12.25 -7.11 -5.60
N LEU A 484 11.09 -7.73 -5.78
CA LEU A 484 9.85 -7.09 -6.22
C LEU A 484 8.64 -7.54 -5.40
N TRP A 485 7.54 -6.81 -5.54
CA TRP A 485 6.23 -7.22 -5.04
C TRP A 485 5.16 -6.80 -6.04
N VAL A 486 4.05 -7.54 -6.04
CA VAL A 486 2.93 -7.27 -6.93
C VAL A 486 1.69 -6.96 -6.08
N MET A 487 1.10 -5.79 -6.31
CA MET A 487 -0.27 -5.49 -5.91
C MET A 487 -1.20 -6.20 -6.91
N ASN A 488 -1.82 -7.29 -6.49
CA ASN A 488 -2.78 -8.01 -7.33
C ASN A 488 -4.18 -7.42 -7.16
N VAL A 489 -4.69 -6.72 -8.15
CA VAL A 489 -6.03 -6.14 -8.09
C VAL A 489 -7.04 -7.13 -8.64
N MET A 490 -8.14 -7.28 -7.91
CA MET A 490 -9.34 -7.99 -8.37
C MET A 490 -10.40 -6.94 -8.72
N PRO A 491 -10.69 -6.71 -10.00
CA PRO A 491 -11.76 -5.83 -10.43
C PRO A 491 -13.10 -6.26 -9.80
N THR A 492 -13.87 -5.31 -9.28
CA THR A 492 -15.19 -5.58 -8.70
C THR A 492 -16.21 -6.10 -9.72
N ILE A 493 -15.95 -5.86 -11.00
CA ILE A 493 -16.77 -6.31 -12.14
C ILE A 493 -16.28 -7.63 -12.75
N ALA A 494 -15.21 -8.22 -12.21
CA ALA A 494 -14.70 -9.50 -12.71
C ALA A 494 -15.75 -10.61 -12.54
N GLU A 495 -15.86 -11.50 -13.52
CA GLU A 495 -16.86 -12.58 -13.50
C GLU A 495 -16.63 -13.57 -12.35
N LYS A 496 -15.37 -13.73 -11.91
CA LYS A 496 -14.97 -14.70 -10.90
C LYS A 496 -14.26 -13.98 -9.76
N ASP A 497 -14.78 -14.13 -8.55
CA ASP A 497 -14.10 -13.67 -7.34
C ASP A 497 -12.98 -14.65 -6.94
N THR A 498 -11.74 -14.33 -7.34
CA THR A 498 -10.56 -15.17 -7.10
C THR A 498 -9.54 -14.52 -6.17
N LEU A 499 -9.85 -13.38 -5.53
CA LEU A 499 -8.88 -12.72 -4.64
C LEU A 499 -8.51 -13.60 -3.44
N GLY A 500 -9.45 -14.41 -2.93
CA GLY A 500 -9.17 -15.40 -1.90
C GLY A 500 -8.10 -16.42 -2.33
N VAL A 501 -8.13 -16.84 -3.60
CA VAL A 501 -7.15 -17.77 -4.20
C VAL A 501 -5.75 -17.14 -4.21
N ILE A 502 -5.65 -15.87 -4.62
CA ILE A 502 -4.39 -15.10 -4.64
C ILE A 502 -3.74 -15.09 -3.26
N PHE A 503 -4.52 -14.81 -2.22
CA PHE A 503 -4.02 -14.82 -0.85
C PHE A 503 -3.58 -16.23 -0.41
N GLU A 504 -4.32 -17.29 -0.75
CA GLU A 504 -3.98 -18.68 -0.39
C GLU A 504 -2.64 -19.14 -1.01
N ARG A 505 -2.27 -18.57 -2.17
CA ARG A 505 -0.92 -18.71 -2.78
C ARG A 505 0.19 -17.96 -2.03
N GLY A 506 -0.19 -17.08 -1.10
CA GLY A 506 0.72 -16.22 -0.35
C GLY A 506 1.18 -14.95 -1.05
N LEU A 507 0.35 -14.49 -1.98
CA LEU A 507 0.45 -13.18 -2.58
C LEU A 507 -0.48 -12.20 -1.84
N ILE A 508 -0.31 -10.91 -2.10
CA ILE A 508 -1.18 -9.85 -1.58
C ILE A 508 -2.00 -9.26 -2.71
N GLY A 509 -3.19 -8.76 -2.39
CA GLY A 509 -4.04 -8.10 -3.36
C GLY A 509 -5.17 -7.32 -2.72
N ILE A 510 -6.03 -6.74 -3.55
CA ILE A 510 -7.10 -5.84 -3.12
C ILE A 510 -8.24 -5.83 -4.14
N TYR A 511 -9.48 -5.72 -3.66
CA TYR A 511 -10.61 -5.42 -4.55
C TYR A 511 -10.60 -3.94 -4.95
N HIS A 512 -10.88 -3.66 -6.21
CA HIS A 512 -10.97 -2.28 -6.68
C HIS A 512 -11.85 -2.15 -7.92
N ASP A 513 -12.47 -0.98 -8.08
CA ASP A 513 -13.15 -0.60 -9.31
C ASP A 513 -12.35 0.47 -10.06
N TRP A 514 -11.84 0.14 -11.24
CA TRP A 514 -11.03 1.04 -12.07
C TRP A 514 -11.82 2.20 -12.69
N CYS A 515 -13.14 2.27 -12.51
CA CYS A 515 -13.92 3.47 -12.83
C CYS A 515 -13.68 4.63 -11.84
N GLU A 516 -12.98 4.36 -10.74
CA GLU A 516 -12.58 5.33 -9.73
C GLU A 516 -11.07 5.28 -9.46
N ALA A 517 -10.50 6.35 -8.89
CA ALA A 517 -9.06 6.42 -8.65
C ALA A 517 -8.59 5.45 -7.56
N PHE A 518 -7.45 4.78 -7.70
CA PHE A 518 -6.90 3.86 -6.71
C PHE A 518 -6.47 4.60 -5.43
N SER A 519 -6.64 3.98 -4.26
CA SER A 519 -6.28 4.55 -2.95
C SER A 519 -4.77 4.56 -2.69
N THR A 520 -4.02 5.26 -3.53
CA THR A 520 -2.55 5.41 -3.46
C THR A 520 -2.10 6.81 -3.87
N TYR A 521 -0.84 7.15 -3.56
CA TYR A 521 -0.19 8.37 -4.03
C TYR A 521 0.19 8.29 -5.52
N PRO A 522 0.30 9.44 -6.22
CA PRO A 522 0.90 9.45 -7.55
C PRO A 522 2.32 8.86 -7.54
N ARG A 523 2.76 8.33 -8.69
CA ARG A 523 4.14 7.81 -8.88
C ARG A 523 4.49 6.70 -7.89
N THR A 524 3.59 5.74 -7.71
CA THR A 524 3.77 4.61 -6.79
C THR A 524 4.45 3.41 -7.46
N TYR A 525 4.01 3.04 -8.66
CA TYR A 525 4.37 1.78 -9.31
C TYR A 525 5.43 1.99 -10.38
N ASP A 526 6.38 1.06 -10.47
CA ASP A 526 7.42 1.05 -11.50
C ASP A 526 6.96 0.34 -12.79
N LEU A 527 6.10 -0.68 -12.63
CA LEU A 527 5.52 -1.45 -13.72
C LEU A 527 4.03 -1.66 -13.45
N ILE A 528 3.19 -1.38 -14.45
CA ILE A 528 1.78 -1.74 -14.43
C ILE A 528 1.52 -2.81 -15.49
N HIS A 529 0.79 -3.85 -15.12
CA HIS A 529 0.35 -4.92 -15.99
C HIS A 529 -1.17 -4.86 -16.11
N ALA A 530 -1.67 -4.91 -17.34
CA ALA A 530 -3.09 -4.87 -17.68
C ALA A 530 -3.37 -5.92 -18.75
N HIS A 531 -3.89 -7.08 -18.34
CA HIS A 531 -4.29 -8.18 -19.22
C HIS A 531 -5.81 -8.25 -19.29
N GLY A 532 -6.39 -8.05 -20.48
CA GLY A 532 -7.84 -8.05 -20.70
C GLY A 532 -8.61 -6.92 -19.99
N LEU A 533 -7.92 -5.98 -19.34
CA LEU A 533 -8.53 -4.95 -18.51
C LEU A 533 -9.50 -4.06 -19.29
N PHE A 534 -9.11 -3.63 -20.49
CA PHE A 534 -9.92 -2.69 -21.25
C PHE A 534 -11.08 -3.39 -21.95
N SER A 535 -10.91 -4.66 -22.31
CA SER A 535 -12.03 -5.53 -22.69
C SER A 535 -13.02 -5.71 -21.54
N LEU A 536 -12.54 -5.94 -20.31
CA LEU A 536 -13.39 -6.10 -19.12
C LEU A 536 -14.21 -4.84 -18.80
N TYR A 537 -13.59 -3.67 -18.92
CA TYR A 537 -14.21 -2.36 -18.63
C TYR A 537 -14.92 -1.73 -19.83
N LYS A 538 -14.98 -2.44 -20.96
CA LYS A 538 -15.68 -1.97 -22.16
C LYS A 538 -17.13 -1.62 -21.83
N ASP A 539 -17.53 -0.41 -22.19
CA ASP A 539 -18.87 0.15 -21.95
C ASP A 539 -19.27 0.27 -20.46
N LYS A 540 -18.32 0.14 -19.52
CA LYS A 540 -18.54 0.32 -18.06
C LYS A 540 -18.13 1.70 -17.58
N CYS A 541 -16.97 2.18 -18.01
CA CYS A 541 -16.51 3.54 -17.79
C CYS A 541 -15.52 3.98 -18.86
N ASN A 542 -15.13 5.25 -18.81
CA ASN A 542 -14.30 5.86 -19.82
C ASN A 542 -12.87 5.28 -19.79
N LEU A 543 -12.41 4.79 -20.94
CA LEU A 543 -11.06 4.28 -21.13
C LEU A 543 -9.99 5.34 -20.86
N GLU A 544 -10.31 6.61 -21.14
CA GLU A 544 -9.45 7.75 -20.82
C GLU A 544 -9.21 7.89 -19.30
N ASP A 545 -10.23 7.69 -18.48
CA ASP A 545 -10.12 7.80 -17.01
C ASP A 545 -9.19 6.74 -16.45
N ILE A 546 -9.30 5.50 -16.93
CA ILE A 546 -8.43 4.40 -16.54
C ILE A 546 -6.97 4.74 -16.92
N LEU A 547 -6.73 5.22 -18.14
CA LEU A 547 -5.38 5.60 -18.57
C LEU A 547 -4.81 6.79 -17.80
N LEU A 548 -5.64 7.77 -17.44
CA LEU A 548 -5.23 8.90 -16.60
C LEU A 548 -4.89 8.46 -15.18
N GLU A 549 -5.64 7.51 -14.62
CA GLU A 549 -5.32 6.91 -13.33
C GLU A 549 -4.02 6.10 -13.39
N MET A 550 -3.81 5.33 -14.45
CA MET A 550 -2.53 4.64 -14.72
C MET A 550 -1.38 5.64 -14.79
N ASP A 551 -1.52 6.76 -15.52
CA ASP A 551 -0.51 7.81 -15.58
C ASP A 551 -0.22 8.40 -14.20
N ARG A 552 -1.26 8.72 -13.42
CA ARG A 552 -1.09 9.28 -12.08
C ARG A 552 -0.25 8.37 -11.19
N ILE A 553 -0.55 7.07 -11.14
CA ILE A 553 0.09 6.13 -10.22
C ILE A 553 1.40 5.53 -10.74
N LEU A 554 1.69 5.65 -12.05
CA LEU A 554 2.94 5.21 -12.66
C LEU A 554 4.07 6.20 -12.35
N ARG A 555 5.23 5.68 -11.93
CA ARG A 555 6.44 6.47 -11.74
C ARG A 555 6.92 7.04 -13.09
N PRO A 556 7.59 8.20 -13.10
CA PRO A 556 8.36 8.63 -14.26
C PRO A 556 9.32 7.53 -14.69
N GLU A 557 9.44 7.31 -16.01
CA GLU A 557 10.24 6.23 -16.61
C GLU A 557 9.75 4.81 -16.25
N GLY A 558 8.58 4.71 -15.62
CA GLY A 558 7.89 3.44 -15.39
C GLY A 558 7.30 2.89 -16.69
N ALA A 559 7.11 1.58 -16.71
CA ALA A 559 6.58 0.86 -17.86
C ALA A 559 5.15 0.36 -17.63
N VAL A 560 4.43 0.15 -18.73
CA VAL A 560 3.15 -0.54 -18.74
C VAL A 560 3.19 -1.67 -19.76
N ILE A 561 2.65 -2.82 -19.41
CA ILE A 561 2.41 -3.94 -20.31
C ILE A 561 0.90 -4.12 -20.44
N PHE A 562 0.38 -3.77 -21.61
CA PHE A 562 -0.98 -4.07 -22.00
C PHE A 562 -0.99 -5.36 -22.80
N ARG A 563 -1.89 -6.28 -22.47
CA ARG A 563 -2.18 -7.47 -23.28
C ARG A 563 -3.69 -7.55 -23.44
N ASP A 564 -4.17 -7.37 -24.66
CA ASP A 564 -5.60 -7.32 -24.96
C ASP A 564 -5.81 -7.59 -26.45
N GLU A 565 -7.07 -7.65 -26.88
CA GLU A 565 -7.43 -7.75 -28.29
C GLU A 565 -6.88 -6.56 -29.11
N VAL A 566 -6.45 -6.82 -30.34
CA VAL A 566 -5.76 -5.82 -31.17
C VAL A 566 -6.57 -4.55 -31.40
N ASP A 567 -7.90 -4.65 -31.56
CA ASP A 567 -8.79 -3.51 -31.77
C ASP A 567 -8.89 -2.62 -30.53
N VAL A 568 -8.84 -3.21 -29.34
CA VAL A 568 -8.79 -2.51 -28.06
C VAL A 568 -7.43 -1.82 -27.90
N LEU A 569 -6.32 -2.50 -28.19
CA LEU A 569 -5.00 -1.91 -28.07
C LEU A 569 -4.75 -0.77 -29.07
N ILE A 570 -5.37 -0.79 -30.25
CA ILE A 570 -5.32 0.35 -31.20
C ILE A 570 -5.95 1.60 -30.56
N LYS A 571 -7.09 1.45 -29.86
CA LYS A 571 -7.73 2.57 -29.14
C LYS A 571 -6.86 3.07 -27.99
N VAL A 572 -6.31 2.16 -27.18
CA VAL A 572 -5.36 2.50 -26.11
C VAL A 572 -4.15 3.25 -26.67
N LYS A 573 -3.58 2.77 -27.79
CA LYS A 573 -2.45 3.41 -28.47
C LYS A 573 -2.81 4.82 -28.98
N LYS A 574 -4.02 5.03 -29.54
CA LYS A 574 -4.48 6.36 -29.98
C LYS A 574 -4.53 7.36 -28.82
N ILE A 575 -5.04 6.97 -27.66
CA ILE A 575 -5.13 7.86 -26.49
C ILE A 575 -3.75 8.09 -25.87
N THR A 576 -2.96 7.03 -25.68
CA THR A 576 -1.61 7.13 -25.10
C THR A 576 -0.63 7.91 -25.99
N ALA A 577 -0.86 8.01 -27.30
CA ALA A 577 -0.11 8.90 -28.18
C ALA A 577 -0.31 10.39 -27.87
N GLY A 578 -1.46 10.74 -27.28
CA GLY A 578 -1.72 12.07 -26.73
C GLY A 578 -1.16 12.28 -25.32
N MET A 579 -0.79 11.18 -24.66
CA MET A 579 -0.07 11.18 -23.40
C MET A 579 1.44 11.27 -23.65
N ARG A 580 2.20 11.64 -22.63
CA ARG A 580 3.67 11.76 -22.71
C ARG A 580 4.35 10.39 -22.60
N TRP A 581 3.89 9.42 -23.39
CA TRP A 581 4.28 8.01 -23.31
C TRP A 581 4.88 7.54 -24.63
N ASP A 582 5.92 6.72 -24.55
CA ASP A 582 6.49 6.00 -25.69
C ASP A 582 5.87 4.62 -25.77
N THR A 583 5.39 4.21 -26.94
CA THR A 583 4.68 2.93 -27.09
C THR A 583 5.29 2.05 -28.18
N LYS A 584 5.25 0.73 -27.95
CA LYS A 584 5.66 -0.29 -28.90
C LYS A 584 4.70 -1.47 -28.86
N MET A 585 4.09 -1.76 -30.00
CA MET A 585 3.25 -2.95 -30.17
C MET A 585 4.12 -4.13 -30.60
N VAL A 586 3.80 -5.31 -30.09
CA VAL A 586 4.50 -6.57 -30.32
C VAL A 586 3.44 -7.67 -30.49
N ASP A 587 3.73 -8.63 -31.37
CA ASP A 587 2.89 -9.81 -31.54
C ASP A 587 2.86 -10.70 -30.31
N HIS A 588 1.80 -11.51 -30.22
CA HIS A 588 1.72 -12.61 -29.28
C HIS A 588 2.89 -13.58 -29.48
N GLU A 589 3.35 -14.21 -28.40
CA GLU A 589 4.48 -15.15 -28.45
C GLU A 589 4.20 -16.43 -29.23
N ASP A 590 2.93 -16.72 -29.53
CA ASP A 590 2.50 -17.83 -30.41
C ASP A 590 2.42 -17.44 -31.89
N GLY A 591 2.72 -16.18 -32.20
CA GLY A 591 2.83 -15.69 -33.57
C GLY A 591 1.86 -14.55 -33.91
N PRO A 592 2.04 -13.97 -35.10
CA PRO A 592 1.35 -12.75 -35.53
C PRO A 592 -0.14 -12.97 -35.85
N LEU A 593 -0.60 -14.20 -36.00
CA LEU A 593 -2.00 -14.50 -36.33
C LEU A 593 -2.92 -14.56 -35.11
N VAL A 594 -2.37 -14.54 -33.89
CA VAL A 594 -3.18 -14.46 -32.66
C VAL A 594 -3.75 -13.04 -32.54
N PRO A 595 -5.08 -12.88 -32.36
CA PRO A 595 -5.73 -11.57 -32.23
C PRO A 595 -5.28 -10.76 -31.00
N GLU A 596 -5.04 -11.43 -29.88
CA GLU A 596 -4.44 -10.82 -28.70
C GLU A 596 -3.02 -10.33 -29.01
N LYS A 597 -2.69 -9.10 -28.62
CA LYS A 597 -1.38 -8.47 -28.84
C LYS A 597 -0.80 -7.95 -27.53
N ILE A 598 0.46 -7.51 -27.59
CA ILE A 598 1.14 -6.88 -26.46
C ILE A 598 1.49 -5.45 -26.85
N LEU A 599 1.04 -4.47 -26.09
CA LEU A 599 1.47 -3.08 -26.20
C LEU A 599 2.30 -2.73 -24.97
N VAL A 600 3.58 -2.44 -25.17
CA VAL A 600 4.46 -1.94 -24.11
C VAL A 600 4.52 -0.43 -24.19
N ALA A 601 4.31 0.25 -23.08
CA ALA A 601 4.45 1.69 -22.98
C ALA A 601 5.46 2.09 -21.90
N VAL A 602 6.12 3.23 -22.06
CA VAL A 602 7.03 3.83 -21.08
C VAL A 602 6.65 5.29 -20.90
N LYS A 603 6.39 5.69 -19.66
CA LYS A 603 6.07 7.08 -19.32
C LYS A 603 7.33 7.92 -19.31
N ARG A 604 7.36 9.04 -20.05
CA ARG A 604 8.50 9.97 -20.04
C ARG A 604 8.54 10.75 -18.74
N TYR A 605 9.75 11.13 -18.28
CA TYR A 605 9.90 12.11 -17.22
C TYR A 605 9.61 13.52 -17.75
N TRP A 606 8.82 14.29 -17.00
CA TRP A 606 8.52 15.69 -17.30
C TRP A 606 8.02 16.41 -16.04
N VAL A 607 8.15 17.74 -16.01
CA VAL A 607 7.72 18.62 -14.91
C VAL A 607 7.01 19.85 -15.47
N VAL A 608 6.16 20.51 -14.67
CA VAL A 608 5.50 21.76 -15.11
C VAL A 608 6.53 22.89 -15.24
N GLY A 609 6.46 23.65 -16.34
CA GLY A 609 7.32 24.82 -16.55
C GLY A 609 8.72 24.51 -17.08
N ALA A 610 9.08 23.24 -17.27
CA ALA A 610 10.22 22.90 -18.11
C ALA A 610 9.84 23.14 -19.57
N ASN A 611 10.35 24.23 -20.15
CA ASN A 611 10.34 24.38 -21.61
C ASN A 611 10.98 23.13 -22.21
N SER A 612 10.33 22.56 -23.21
CA SER A 612 10.82 21.47 -24.04
C SER A 612 12.10 21.90 -24.78
N THR A 613 13.23 21.91 -24.08
CA THR A 613 14.56 22.12 -24.62
C THR A 613 15.52 21.19 -23.91
N SER A 614 15.45 19.92 -24.29
CA SER A 614 16.61 19.03 -24.35
C SER A 614 16.20 17.77 -25.10
N VAL A 615 16.14 17.89 -26.43
CA VAL A 615 16.51 16.77 -27.28
C VAL A 615 18.01 16.63 -27.15
N GLN A 616 18.48 15.54 -26.56
CA GLN A 616 19.78 14.95 -26.84
C GLN A 616 19.76 13.47 -26.54
#